data_AF-A0ABD2BN87-F1
#
_entry.id   AF-A0ABD2BN87-F1
#
_cell.length_a   1.000
_cell.length_b   1.000
_cell.length_c   1.000
_cell.angle_alpha   90.00
_cell.angle_beta   90.00
_cell.angle_gamma   90.00
#
_symmetry.space_group_name_H-M   'P 1'
#
loop_
_entity.id
_entity.type
_entity.pdbx_description
1 polymer ?
#
loop_
_entity_poly.entity_id
_entity_poly.type
_entity_poly.pdbx_seq_one_letter_code
_entity_poly.pdbx_strand_id
1 'polypeptide(L)'
;MAVNVYATNVTTDNLSRHDMLAWVNDCLQSSFTKIEELCTGAVYCQFMDMLFPGSVPLKRVKFRTNLEHEYIQNFKILQGGFKKMSVDKVIPVDKLIKGRFQDNFEFLQWFKKFFDANYDGREYDAYEARGCIPLGSGVDGTHNLSNPQLVPLPPQSKQPQMQQKHTQQRNISSRQQQVPIDKLVKGRFQDNFEFLQWFKKFFDANYSGAEPYDALAMRGGEAMGSGGNTAPRGSNVKRPTPRDVNSAKTTTRTGDGTQSVQAPIMKPLNKPMNKAQPFRPQQKTGVANRGDSEKVEELSAQVVELKMSIDGLEKERDFYFGKLRDIEVICQDCENGDPPPIIQKILDVLYATEDGFAPPEELEGDGLAPDDEEEY
;
A
#
# COMPACT_ATOMS: atom_id res chain seq x y z
N MET A 1 -3.99 17.22 33.25
CA MET A 1 -2.88 17.22 32.29
C MET A 1 -2.97 15.93 31.49
N ALA A 2 -2.60 15.97 30.21
CA ALA A 2 -2.56 14.77 29.39
C ALA A 2 -1.30 13.93 29.68
N VAL A 3 -1.40 12.62 29.50
CA VAL A 3 -0.27 11.70 29.46
C VAL A 3 0.36 11.81 28.06
N ASN A 4 1.63 12.23 28.00
CA ASN A 4 2.36 12.30 26.75
C ASN A 4 2.84 10.92 26.31
N VAL A 5 2.90 10.72 25.00
CA VAL A 5 3.40 9.49 24.39
C VAL A 5 4.48 9.81 23.37
N TYR A 6 5.55 9.03 23.40
CA TYR A 6 6.66 9.13 22.46
C TYR A 6 6.67 7.89 21.58
N ALA A 7 7.02 8.07 20.31
CA ALA A 7 7.29 6.93 19.44
C ALA A 7 8.59 6.28 19.91
N THR A 8 8.48 5.22 20.68
CA THR A 8 9.58 4.29 20.96
C THR A 8 9.33 3.03 20.15
N ASN A 9 10.39 2.38 19.63
CA ASN A 9 10.30 1.13 18.83
C ASN A 9 9.79 -0.10 19.64
N VAL A 10 9.11 0.13 20.76
CA VAL A 10 8.45 -0.90 21.56
C VAL A 10 7.16 -1.32 20.87
N THR A 11 7.00 -2.62 20.70
CA THR A 11 6.03 -3.36 19.86
C THR A 11 4.56 -3.20 20.29
N THR A 12 4.02 -1.99 20.26
CA THR A 12 2.56 -1.82 20.09
C THR A 12 2.23 -2.06 18.62
N ASP A 13 1.37 -3.04 18.32
CA ASP A 13 0.93 -3.37 16.97
C ASP A 13 0.58 -2.10 16.18
N ASN A 14 1.31 -1.85 15.09
CA ASN A 14 1.00 -0.73 14.21
C ASN A 14 -0.28 -1.08 13.45
N LEU A 15 -1.37 -0.35 13.72
CA LEU A 15 -2.64 -0.55 13.03
C LEU A 15 -2.48 -0.31 11.53
N SER A 16 -3.14 -1.16 10.73
CA SER A 16 -3.20 -0.96 9.29
C SER A 16 -4.00 0.31 8.96
N ARG A 17 -3.80 0.83 7.74
CA ARG A 17 -4.60 1.95 7.19
C ARG A 17 -6.10 1.73 7.35
N HIS A 18 -6.58 0.51 7.09
CA HIS A 18 -8.01 0.20 7.13
C HIS A 18 -8.54 0.19 8.57
N ASP A 19 -7.78 -0.40 9.50
CA ASP A 19 -8.17 -0.44 10.92
C ASP A 19 -8.15 0.95 11.53
N MET A 20 -7.20 1.80 11.13
CA MET A 20 -7.11 3.17 11.59
C MET A 20 -8.32 4.01 11.12
N LEU A 21 -8.73 3.84 9.86
CA LEU A 21 -9.93 4.51 9.33
C LEU A 21 -11.20 3.98 9.99
N ALA A 22 -11.30 2.67 10.19
CA ALA A 22 -12.44 2.06 10.89
C ALA A 22 -12.55 2.63 12.31
N TRP A 23 -11.45 2.70 13.06
CA TRP A 23 -11.42 3.31 14.39
C TRP A 23 -11.92 4.75 14.38
N VAL A 24 -11.41 5.61 13.49
CA VAL A 24 -11.85 7.01 13.41
C VAL A 24 -13.34 7.09 13.09
N ASN A 25 -13.82 6.30 12.13
CA ASN A 25 -15.21 6.28 11.70
C ASN A 25 -16.16 5.80 12.79
N ASP A 26 -15.78 4.77 13.53
CA ASP A 26 -16.57 4.21 14.61
C ASP A 26 -16.64 5.19 15.80
N CYS A 27 -15.51 5.78 16.20
CA CYS A 27 -15.48 6.73 17.32
C CYS A 27 -16.21 8.05 17.02
N LEU A 28 -16.12 8.55 15.78
CA LEU A 28 -16.66 9.85 15.42
C LEU A 28 -17.95 9.80 14.60
N GLN A 29 -18.53 8.61 14.38
CA GLN A 29 -19.71 8.43 13.52
C GLN A 29 -19.51 9.15 12.17
N SER A 30 -18.37 8.87 11.53
CA SER A 30 -17.94 9.48 10.27
C SER A 30 -17.84 8.47 9.13
N SER A 31 -17.62 8.96 7.91
CA SER A 31 -17.52 8.14 6.70
C SER A 31 -16.29 8.51 5.88
N PHE A 32 -15.10 8.46 6.48
CA PHE A 32 -13.83 8.64 5.79
C PHE A 32 -13.45 7.40 4.98
N THR A 33 -12.91 7.63 3.80
CA THR A 33 -12.45 6.59 2.87
C THR A 33 -10.93 6.61 2.69
N LYS A 34 -10.30 7.74 3.00
CA LYS A 34 -8.87 8.02 2.83
C LYS A 34 -8.34 8.73 4.06
N ILE A 35 -7.09 8.47 4.42
CA ILE A 35 -6.43 9.05 5.60
C ILE A 35 -6.13 10.53 5.38
N GLU A 36 -5.87 10.90 4.13
CA GLU A 36 -5.62 12.26 3.65
C GLU A 36 -6.79 13.21 3.99
N GLU A 37 -8.01 12.69 4.15
CA GLU A 37 -9.18 13.50 4.54
C GLU A 37 -9.06 14.09 5.96
N LEU A 38 -8.19 13.52 6.81
CA LEU A 38 -7.93 14.04 8.15
C LEU A 38 -7.06 15.32 8.13
N CYS A 39 -6.54 15.72 6.96
CA CYS A 39 -5.80 16.98 6.77
C CYS A 39 -6.61 18.22 7.13
N THR A 40 -7.93 18.12 7.23
CA THR A 40 -8.81 19.21 7.66
C THR A 40 -8.58 19.62 9.12
N GLY A 41 -7.97 18.74 9.94
CA GLY A 41 -7.72 18.98 11.36
C GLY A 41 -8.96 18.87 12.27
N ALA A 42 -10.16 18.73 11.70
CA ALA A 42 -11.42 18.72 12.45
C ALA A 42 -11.56 17.47 13.34
N VAL A 43 -11.15 16.31 12.82
CA VAL A 43 -11.13 15.02 13.53
C VAL A 43 -10.34 15.11 14.83
N TYR A 44 -9.12 15.66 14.77
CA TYR A 44 -8.25 15.77 15.95
C TYR A 44 -8.79 16.75 16.98
N CYS A 45 -9.44 17.84 16.55
CA CYS A 45 -10.12 18.74 17.47
C CYS A 45 -11.24 18.01 18.20
N GLN A 46 -12.06 17.23 17.49
CA GLN A 46 -13.14 16.49 18.11
C GLN A 46 -12.65 15.41 19.07
N PHE A 47 -11.58 14.69 18.73
CA PHE A 47 -10.96 13.76 19.67
C PHE A 47 -10.42 14.44 20.92
N MET A 48 -9.86 15.65 20.80
CA MET A 48 -9.43 16.41 21.98
C MET A 48 -10.60 16.82 22.88
N ASP A 49 -11.76 17.14 22.31
CA ASP A 49 -12.98 17.39 23.07
C ASP A 49 -13.48 16.12 23.78
N MET A 50 -13.42 14.97 23.09
CA MET A 50 -13.76 13.66 23.65
C MET A 50 -12.83 13.28 24.82
N LEU A 51 -11.51 13.38 24.66
CA LEU A 51 -10.53 13.07 25.70
C LEU A 51 -10.61 14.07 26.86
N PHE A 52 -10.68 15.36 26.54
CA PHE A 52 -10.58 16.46 27.49
C PHE A 52 -11.63 17.54 27.19
N PRO A 53 -12.86 17.41 27.70
CA PRO A 53 -13.95 18.35 27.46
C PRO A 53 -13.55 19.78 27.81
N GLY A 54 -13.84 20.71 26.89
CA GLY A 54 -13.46 22.11 27.03
C GLY A 54 -11.97 22.41 26.82
N SER A 55 -11.16 21.43 26.40
CA SER A 55 -9.78 21.67 25.95
C SER A 55 -9.74 22.45 24.63
N VAL A 56 -10.73 22.22 23.76
CA VAL A 56 -10.88 22.91 22.47
C VAL A 56 -12.24 23.60 22.35
N PRO A 57 -12.32 24.79 21.73
CA PRO A 57 -13.58 25.43 21.41
C PRO A 57 -14.25 24.79 20.18
N LEU A 58 -14.93 23.66 20.36
CA LEU A 58 -15.50 22.85 19.27
C LEU A 58 -16.40 23.64 18.30
N LYS A 59 -17.16 24.63 18.80
CA LYS A 59 -18.01 25.54 18.00
C LYS A 59 -17.25 26.36 16.95
N ARG A 60 -15.93 26.52 17.10
CA ARG A 60 -15.07 27.26 16.16
C ARG A 60 -14.45 26.37 15.09
N VAL A 61 -14.55 25.05 15.24
CA VAL A 61 -13.98 24.07 14.32
C VAL A 61 -14.82 24.03 13.04
N LYS A 62 -14.12 24.03 11.90
CA LYS A 62 -14.71 23.91 10.56
C LYS A 62 -14.80 22.43 10.19
N PHE A 63 -15.96 21.81 10.39
CA PHE A 63 -16.18 20.39 10.08
C PHE A 63 -16.44 20.11 8.60
N ARG A 64 -17.03 21.08 7.88
CA ARG A 64 -17.33 20.98 6.46
C ARG A 64 -16.60 22.09 5.71
N THR A 65 -15.39 21.78 5.24
CA THR A 65 -14.54 22.71 4.52
C THR A 65 -13.66 21.97 3.51
N ASN A 66 -13.36 22.65 2.41
CA ASN A 66 -12.38 22.25 1.40
C ASN A 66 -11.27 23.30 1.20
N LEU A 67 -11.14 24.26 2.13
CA LEU A 67 -10.25 25.42 2.01
C LEU A 67 -9.05 25.28 2.94
N GLU A 68 -7.84 25.29 2.39
CA GLU A 68 -6.59 25.08 3.15
C GLU A 68 -6.43 26.06 4.33
N HIS A 69 -6.83 27.33 4.15
CA HIS A 69 -6.76 28.33 5.22
C HIS A 69 -7.70 28.02 6.41
N GLU A 70 -8.79 27.30 6.18
CA GLU A 70 -9.68 26.82 7.25
C GLU A 70 -9.08 25.59 7.96
N TYR A 71 -8.33 24.75 7.26
CA TYR A 71 -7.59 23.63 7.88
C TYR A 71 -6.53 24.16 8.86
N ILE A 72 -5.81 25.21 8.46
CA ILE A 72 -4.85 25.90 9.33
C ILE A 72 -5.55 26.44 10.58
N GLN A 73 -6.77 27.00 10.46
CA GLN A 73 -7.53 27.47 11.63
C GLN A 73 -7.89 26.32 12.58
N ASN A 74 -8.32 25.17 12.05
CA ASN A 74 -8.56 23.97 12.86
C ASN A 74 -7.30 23.49 13.57
N PHE A 75 -6.15 23.43 12.88
CA PHE A 75 -4.89 23.03 13.53
C PHE A 75 -4.40 24.04 14.58
N LYS A 76 -4.67 25.34 14.42
CA LYS A 76 -4.42 26.33 15.49
C LYS A 76 -5.30 26.09 16.72
N ILE A 77 -6.56 25.68 16.52
CA ILE A 77 -7.44 25.27 17.62
C ILE A 77 -6.86 24.04 18.33
N LEU A 78 -6.41 23.04 17.57
CA LEU A 78 -5.77 21.84 18.11
C LEU A 78 -4.50 22.16 18.92
N GLN A 79 -3.61 23.00 18.39
CA GLN A 79 -2.42 23.47 19.10
C GLN A 79 -2.77 24.17 20.41
N GLY A 80 -3.85 24.97 20.43
CA GLY A 80 -4.38 25.57 21.65
C GLY A 80 -4.80 24.52 22.70
N GLY A 81 -5.49 23.46 22.26
CA GLY A 81 -5.85 22.33 23.10
C GLY A 81 -4.63 21.57 23.64
N PHE A 82 -3.64 21.29 22.80
CA PHE A 82 -2.38 20.64 23.19
C PHE A 82 -1.65 21.47 24.25
N LYS A 83 -1.52 22.79 24.03
CA LYS A 83 -0.91 23.70 25.01
C LYS A 83 -1.66 23.69 26.34
N LYS A 84 -2.99 23.72 26.31
CA LYS A 84 -3.83 23.73 27.53
C LYS A 84 -3.70 22.43 28.34
N MET A 85 -3.51 21.30 27.66
CA MET A 85 -3.37 19.98 28.28
C MET A 85 -1.91 19.57 28.52
N SER A 86 -0.95 20.46 28.22
CA SER A 86 0.50 20.22 28.32
C SER A 86 0.97 19.02 27.49
N VAL A 87 0.43 18.90 26.27
CA VAL A 87 0.92 17.96 25.25
C VAL A 87 2.14 18.56 24.57
N ASP A 88 3.25 17.82 24.55
CA ASP A 88 4.54 18.30 24.05
C ASP A 88 4.78 18.00 22.56
N LYS A 89 3.98 17.11 21.97
CA LYS A 89 4.04 16.80 20.54
C LYS A 89 3.84 18.04 19.68
N VAL A 90 4.84 18.33 18.87
CA VAL A 90 4.76 19.35 17.82
C VAL A 90 3.92 18.81 16.66
N ILE A 91 2.90 19.58 16.27
CA ILE A 91 2.03 19.25 15.14
C ILE A 91 2.65 19.82 13.85
N PRO A 92 3.03 18.99 12.86
CA PRO A 92 3.62 19.46 11.60
C PRO A 92 2.56 20.01 10.63
N VAL A 93 1.93 21.13 10.99
CA VAL A 93 0.76 21.71 10.30
C VAL A 93 1.00 21.85 8.80
N ASP A 94 2.13 22.43 8.39
CA ASP A 94 2.44 22.70 6.97
C ASP A 94 2.49 21.44 6.10
N LYS A 95 2.81 20.28 6.71
CA LYS A 95 2.83 18.98 6.03
C LYS A 95 1.45 18.35 6.00
N LEU A 96 0.73 18.39 7.12
CA LEU A 96 -0.58 17.76 7.26
C LEU A 96 -1.62 18.39 6.33
N ILE A 97 -1.71 19.72 6.28
CA ILE A 97 -2.71 20.45 5.48
C ILE A 97 -2.58 20.21 3.98
N LYS A 98 -1.43 19.70 3.51
CA LYS A 98 -1.21 19.34 2.10
C LYS A 98 -1.91 18.04 1.70
N GLY A 99 -2.54 17.34 2.65
CA GLY A 99 -3.27 16.11 2.37
C GLY A 99 -2.37 14.97 1.91
N ARG A 100 -1.07 14.98 2.28
CA ARG A 100 -0.15 13.90 1.95
C ARG A 100 -0.40 12.70 2.86
N PHE A 101 -0.50 11.51 2.26
CA PHE A 101 -0.79 10.28 2.98
C PHE A 101 0.23 10.00 4.10
N GLN A 102 1.53 10.04 3.78
CA GLN A 102 2.60 9.70 4.72
C GLN A 102 2.56 10.57 5.98
N ASP A 103 2.54 11.90 5.81
CA ASP A 103 2.52 12.84 6.94
C ASP A 103 1.26 12.68 7.80
N ASN A 104 0.09 12.52 7.15
CA ASN A 104 -1.18 12.34 7.88
C ASN A 104 -1.23 11.00 8.61
N PHE A 105 -0.71 9.94 8.00
CA PHE A 105 -0.72 8.61 8.60
C PHE A 105 0.24 8.52 9.80
N GLU A 106 1.45 9.07 9.69
CA GLU A 106 2.41 9.15 10.79
C GLU A 106 1.82 9.90 11.99
N PHE A 107 1.20 11.06 11.74
CA PHE A 107 0.57 11.84 12.80
C PHE A 107 -0.62 11.10 13.42
N LEU A 108 -1.44 10.43 12.61
CA LEU A 108 -2.58 9.65 13.08
C LEU A 108 -2.15 8.44 13.93
N GLN A 109 -1.07 7.74 13.56
CA GLN A 109 -0.50 6.65 14.36
C GLN A 109 -0.07 7.13 15.74
N TRP A 110 0.65 8.25 15.80
CA TRP A 110 1.01 8.86 17.07
C TRP A 110 -0.25 9.28 17.86
N PHE A 111 -1.22 9.89 17.18
CA PHE A 111 -2.44 10.37 17.82
C PHE A 111 -3.28 9.21 18.39
N LYS A 112 -3.31 8.04 17.73
CA LYS A 112 -3.96 6.83 18.25
C LYS A 112 -3.32 6.38 19.56
N LYS A 113 -1.99 6.30 19.62
CA LYS A 113 -1.28 5.96 20.87
C LYS A 113 -1.57 6.98 21.97
N PHE A 114 -1.62 8.26 21.60
CA PHE A 114 -1.96 9.34 22.53
C PHE A 114 -3.40 9.19 23.05
N PHE A 115 -4.34 8.87 22.16
CA PHE A 115 -5.74 8.63 22.50
C PHE A 115 -5.87 7.46 23.47
N ASP A 116 -5.27 6.31 23.16
CA ASP A 116 -5.35 5.10 23.99
C ASP A 116 -4.75 5.32 25.39
N ALA A 117 -3.69 6.11 25.51
CA ALA A 117 -3.06 6.43 26.79
C ALA A 117 -3.91 7.38 27.66
N ASN A 118 -4.88 8.09 27.08
CA ASN A 118 -5.63 9.15 27.76
C ASN A 118 -7.14 8.90 27.83
N TYR A 119 -7.68 7.98 27.04
CA TYR A 119 -9.10 7.71 27.00
C TYR A 119 -9.54 6.89 28.21
N ASP A 120 -10.54 7.39 28.94
CA ASP A 120 -11.06 6.78 30.16
C ASP A 120 -12.31 5.92 29.92
N GLY A 121 -12.69 5.71 28.65
CA GLY A 121 -13.84 4.88 28.28
C GLY A 121 -15.19 5.57 28.40
N ARG A 122 -15.24 6.89 28.63
CA ARG A 122 -16.50 7.64 28.71
C ARG A 122 -17.33 7.53 27.43
N GLU A 123 -18.64 7.60 27.56
CA GLU A 123 -19.51 7.72 26.40
C GLU A 123 -19.40 9.13 25.78
N TYR A 124 -19.45 9.21 24.46
CA TYR A 124 -19.37 10.46 23.72
C TYR A 124 -20.23 10.39 22.46
N ASP A 125 -21.25 11.26 22.35
CA ASP A 125 -22.04 11.40 21.13
C ASP A 125 -21.34 12.39 20.18
N ALA A 126 -20.61 11.83 19.22
CA ALA A 126 -19.83 12.61 18.29
C ALA A 126 -20.70 13.39 17.29
N TYR A 127 -21.85 12.85 16.89
CA TYR A 127 -22.73 13.50 15.94
C TYR A 127 -23.42 14.72 16.57
N GLU A 128 -23.92 14.58 17.80
CA GLU A 128 -24.53 15.68 18.54
C GLU A 128 -23.50 16.77 18.89
N ALA A 129 -22.29 16.39 19.32
CA ALA A 129 -21.22 17.33 19.65
C ALA A 129 -20.84 18.24 18.46
N ARG A 130 -20.94 17.74 17.22
CA ARG A 130 -20.74 18.53 16.00
C ARG A 130 -21.92 19.43 15.62
N GLY A 131 -23.04 19.35 16.34
CA GLY A 131 -24.30 19.99 15.94
C GLY A 131 -24.95 19.28 14.75
N CYS A 132 -24.90 17.94 14.72
CA CYS A 132 -25.47 17.09 13.68
C CYS A 132 -24.82 17.27 12.29
N ILE A 133 -23.59 17.81 12.24
CA ILE A 133 -22.84 17.95 11.00
C ILE A 133 -22.17 16.60 10.66
N PRO A 134 -22.41 16.03 9.47
CA PRO A 134 -21.75 14.79 9.05
C PRO A 134 -20.28 15.05 8.67
N LEU A 135 -19.45 14.00 8.73
CA LEU A 135 -17.99 14.10 8.59
C LEU A 135 -17.45 13.01 7.64
N GLY A 136 -16.57 13.37 6.70
CA GLY A 136 -15.96 12.47 5.69
C GLY A 136 -16.62 12.49 4.30
N SER A 137 -16.00 11.86 3.30
CA SER A 137 -16.39 11.89 1.86
C SER A 137 -17.79 11.38 1.48
N GLY A 138 -18.62 10.97 2.44
CA GLY A 138 -20.03 10.62 2.21
C GLY A 138 -20.99 11.81 2.11
N VAL A 139 -20.48 13.05 2.22
CA VAL A 139 -21.30 14.27 2.39
C VAL A 139 -21.44 15.13 1.13
N ASP A 140 -20.74 14.80 0.05
CA ASP A 140 -20.84 15.49 -1.23
C ASP A 140 -21.64 14.65 -2.22
N GLY A 141 -22.95 14.72 -2.07
CA GLY A 141 -23.92 14.20 -3.02
C GLY A 141 -25.11 15.15 -3.05
N THR A 142 -25.23 15.90 -4.13
CA THR A 142 -26.48 16.50 -4.61
C THR A 142 -27.57 15.42 -4.67
N HIS A 143 -28.30 15.22 -3.58
CA HIS A 143 -29.52 14.43 -3.54
C HIS A 143 -30.61 15.26 -2.86
N ASN A 144 -31.65 15.49 -3.65
CA ASN A 144 -32.92 16.12 -3.35
C ASN A 144 -33.36 15.94 -1.88
N LEU A 145 -33.53 17.05 -1.14
CA LEU A 145 -34.39 17.07 0.05
C LEU A 145 -35.83 16.84 -0.40
N SER A 146 -36.25 15.59 -0.45
CA SER A 146 -37.65 15.19 -0.49
C SER A 146 -37.77 13.73 -0.05
N ASN A 147 -37.62 13.45 1.25
CA ASN A 147 -38.47 12.45 1.88
C ASN A 147 -38.49 12.62 3.42
N PRO A 148 -39.61 13.06 4.02
CA PRO A 148 -39.79 13.04 5.46
C PRO A 148 -40.44 11.72 5.86
N GLN A 149 -39.66 10.74 6.32
CA GLN A 149 -40.24 9.67 7.13
C GLN A 149 -39.25 9.10 8.14
N LEU A 150 -39.23 9.77 9.29
CA LEU A 150 -38.90 9.16 10.58
C LEU A 150 -39.87 8.02 10.84
N VAL A 151 -39.36 6.80 11.03
CA VAL A 151 -40.09 5.74 11.72
C VAL A 151 -39.17 5.18 12.83
N PRO A 152 -39.59 5.21 14.10
CA PRO A 152 -38.83 4.61 15.20
C PRO A 152 -38.87 3.08 15.10
N LEU A 153 -37.73 2.41 15.28
CA LEU A 153 -37.66 0.96 15.43
C LEU A 153 -38.07 0.56 16.88
N PRO A 154 -39.05 -0.35 17.05
CA PRO A 154 -39.49 -0.84 18.36
C PRO A 154 -38.55 -1.92 18.96
N PRO A 155 -38.64 -2.18 20.29
CA PRO A 155 -37.67 -2.97 21.04
C PRO A 155 -37.75 -4.48 20.78
N GLN A 156 -36.59 -5.15 20.91
CA GLN A 156 -36.39 -6.58 20.70
C GLN A 156 -37.25 -7.46 21.64
N SER A 157 -37.98 -8.41 21.05
CA SER A 157 -38.61 -9.53 21.76
C SER A 157 -37.79 -10.82 21.60
N LYS A 158 -37.40 -11.42 22.73
CA LYS A 158 -36.79 -12.76 22.84
C LYS A 158 -37.80 -13.86 22.53
N GLN A 159 -37.40 -14.88 21.77
CA GLN A 159 -38.09 -16.19 21.69
C GLN A 159 -37.06 -17.35 21.52
N PRO A 160 -37.45 -18.60 21.86
CA PRO A 160 -36.66 -19.47 22.75
C PRO A 160 -35.75 -20.51 22.07
N GLN A 161 -34.82 -21.04 22.87
CA GLN A 161 -33.84 -22.08 22.54
C GLN A 161 -34.45 -23.45 22.23
N MET A 162 -33.95 -24.10 21.19
CA MET A 162 -33.91 -25.56 21.07
C MET A 162 -32.47 -26.03 20.88
N GLN A 163 -32.06 -26.96 21.74
CA GLN A 163 -30.74 -27.59 21.77
C GLN A 163 -30.48 -28.46 20.53
N GLN A 164 -29.30 -28.34 19.92
CA GLN A 164 -28.66 -29.44 19.20
C GLN A 164 -27.14 -29.43 19.38
N LYS A 165 -26.60 -30.64 19.50
CA LYS A 165 -25.29 -31.01 20.06
C LYS A 165 -24.07 -30.46 19.31
N HIS A 166 -23.08 -30.14 20.13
CA HIS A 166 -21.65 -29.94 19.91
C HIS A 166 -21.02 -30.71 18.73
N THR A 167 -20.45 -29.98 17.77
CA THR A 167 -19.18 -30.33 17.10
C THR A 167 -18.42 -29.02 16.86
N GLN A 168 -17.16 -29.00 17.30
CA GLN A 168 -16.31 -27.81 17.38
C GLN A 168 -15.81 -27.42 15.97
N GLN A 169 -16.43 -26.42 15.35
CA GLN A 169 -15.91 -25.78 14.13
C GLN A 169 -15.40 -24.38 14.47
N ARG A 170 -14.13 -24.11 14.11
CA ARG A 170 -13.51 -22.79 14.18
C ARG A 170 -14.36 -21.81 13.38
N ASN A 171 -14.88 -20.80 14.07
CA ASN A 171 -15.79 -19.81 13.54
C ASN A 171 -15.00 -18.77 12.74
N ILE A 172 -14.83 -18.99 11.44
CA ILE A 172 -14.47 -17.93 10.50
C ILE A 172 -15.77 -17.26 10.11
N SER A 173 -16.07 -16.12 10.77
CA SER A 173 -17.22 -15.29 10.43
C SER A 173 -17.21 -14.95 8.95
N SER A 174 -18.15 -15.52 8.22
CA SER A 174 -18.40 -15.29 6.80
C SER A 174 -19.01 -13.90 6.63
N ARG A 175 -18.18 -12.86 6.65
CA ARG A 175 -18.50 -11.65 5.86
C ARG A 175 -18.33 -12.07 4.41
N GLN A 176 -19.40 -12.04 3.62
CA GLN A 176 -19.29 -12.16 2.16
C GLN A 176 -18.40 -11.00 1.68
N GLN A 177 -17.09 -11.28 1.54
CA GLN A 177 -16.16 -10.35 0.94
C GLN A 177 -16.46 -10.38 -0.56
N GLN A 178 -17.24 -9.40 -1.01
CA GLN A 178 -17.59 -9.28 -2.42
C GLN A 178 -16.29 -9.05 -3.22
N VAL A 179 -15.97 -9.98 -4.12
CA VAL A 179 -14.80 -9.85 -5.00
C VAL A 179 -15.00 -8.59 -5.84
N PRO A 180 -14.09 -7.60 -5.79
CA PRO A 180 -14.26 -6.33 -6.47
C PRO A 180 -13.93 -6.44 -7.97
N ILE A 181 -14.77 -7.18 -8.72
CA ILE A 181 -14.56 -7.51 -10.14
C ILE A 181 -14.32 -6.24 -10.98
N ASP A 182 -15.07 -5.17 -10.73
CA ASP A 182 -14.95 -3.89 -11.46
C ASP A 182 -13.58 -3.24 -11.30
N LYS A 183 -12.85 -3.54 -10.22
CA LYS A 183 -11.48 -3.07 -10.00
C LYS A 183 -10.47 -4.01 -10.67
N LEU A 184 -10.68 -5.32 -10.56
CA LEU A 184 -9.78 -6.33 -11.10
C LEU A 184 -9.74 -6.34 -12.63
N VAL A 185 -10.90 -6.18 -13.28
CA VAL A 185 -11.01 -6.14 -14.75
C VAL A 185 -10.27 -4.95 -15.36
N LYS A 186 -10.03 -3.88 -14.59
CA LYS A 186 -9.24 -2.72 -15.05
C LYS A 186 -7.75 -3.01 -15.17
N GLY A 187 -7.27 -4.17 -14.69
CA GLY A 187 -5.89 -4.60 -14.87
C GLY A 187 -4.87 -3.76 -14.09
N ARG A 188 -5.31 -2.98 -13.09
CA ARG A 188 -4.40 -2.19 -12.26
C ARG A 188 -3.58 -3.12 -11.38
N PHE A 189 -2.27 -2.90 -11.34
CA PHE A 189 -1.34 -3.74 -10.58
C PHE A 189 -1.75 -3.83 -9.10
N GLN A 190 -1.99 -2.70 -8.45
CA GLN A 190 -2.32 -2.66 -7.03
C GLN A 190 -3.60 -3.47 -6.69
N ASP A 191 -4.69 -3.28 -7.45
CA ASP A 191 -5.95 -3.99 -7.21
C ASP A 191 -5.79 -5.51 -7.40
N ASN A 192 -5.09 -5.91 -8.47
CA ASN A 192 -4.86 -7.33 -8.79
C ASN A 192 -3.87 -7.99 -7.82
N PHE A 193 -2.84 -7.27 -7.40
CA PHE A 193 -1.83 -7.77 -6.47
C PHE A 193 -2.41 -7.95 -5.06
N GLU A 194 -3.16 -6.97 -4.55
CA GLU A 194 -3.83 -7.08 -3.25
C GLU A 194 -4.83 -8.26 -3.23
N PHE A 195 -5.62 -8.43 -4.30
CA PHE A 195 -6.52 -9.58 -4.41
C PHE A 195 -5.76 -10.91 -4.49
N LEU A 196 -4.66 -10.97 -5.24
CA LEU A 196 -3.85 -12.18 -5.35
C LEU A 196 -3.24 -12.58 -4.00
N GLN A 197 -2.78 -11.62 -3.20
CA GLN A 197 -2.27 -11.86 -1.85
C GLN A 197 -3.34 -12.45 -0.93
N TRP A 198 -4.55 -11.87 -0.95
CA TRP A 198 -5.68 -12.40 -0.20
C TRP A 198 -6.07 -13.80 -0.70
N PHE A 199 -6.18 -13.98 -2.02
CA PHE A 199 -6.59 -15.22 -2.64
C PHE A 199 -5.58 -16.34 -2.36
N LYS A 200 -4.28 -16.03 -2.34
CA LYS A 200 -3.24 -16.98 -1.94
C LYS A 200 -3.41 -17.43 -0.49
N LYS A 201 -3.61 -16.50 0.45
CA LYS A 201 -3.87 -16.84 1.87
C LYS A 201 -5.15 -17.67 2.03
N PHE A 202 -6.20 -17.33 1.30
CA PHE A 202 -7.44 -18.10 1.27
C PHE A 202 -7.20 -19.50 0.70
N PHE A 203 -6.48 -19.62 -0.42
CA PHE A 203 -6.16 -20.90 -1.05
C PHE A 203 -5.35 -21.79 -0.10
N ASP A 204 -4.29 -21.28 0.51
CA ASP A 204 -3.44 -22.03 1.45
C ASP A 204 -4.23 -22.53 2.66
N ALA A 205 -5.22 -21.76 3.12
CA ALA A 205 -6.06 -22.13 4.26
C ALA A 205 -7.12 -23.21 3.95
N ASN A 206 -7.47 -23.39 2.67
CA ASN A 206 -8.58 -24.24 2.25
C ASN A 206 -8.14 -25.41 1.35
N TYR A 207 -6.98 -25.35 0.72
CA TYR A 207 -6.45 -26.40 -0.12
C TYR A 207 -5.69 -27.43 0.72
N SER A 208 -6.26 -28.62 0.87
CA SER A 208 -5.66 -29.69 1.68
C SER A 208 -4.43 -30.35 1.04
N GLY A 209 -4.19 -30.12 -0.26
CA GLY A 209 -3.08 -30.72 -1.00
C GLY A 209 -3.15 -32.24 -1.15
N ALA A 210 -4.26 -32.87 -0.77
CA ALA A 210 -4.37 -34.33 -0.67
C ALA A 210 -4.44 -35.04 -2.03
N GLU A 211 -4.97 -34.36 -3.07
CA GLU A 211 -5.16 -34.94 -4.40
C GLU A 211 -4.31 -34.20 -5.45
N PRO A 212 -3.64 -34.93 -6.37
CA PRO A 212 -2.96 -34.32 -7.51
C PRO A 212 -3.97 -33.59 -8.41
N TYR A 213 -3.88 -32.26 -8.48
CA TYR A 213 -4.72 -31.45 -9.35
C TYR A 213 -4.04 -31.24 -10.72
N ASP A 214 -4.53 -31.92 -11.75
CA ASP A 214 -4.10 -31.68 -13.13
C ASP A 214 -4.82 -30.46 -13.72
N ALA A 215 -4.17 -29.30 -13.63
CA ALA A 215 -4.72 -28.05 -14.12
C ALA A 215 -4.92 -28.00 -15.64
N LEU A 216 -4.18 -28.80 -16.42
CA LEU A 216 -4.28 -28.80 -17.89
C LEU A 216 -5.46 -29.66 -18.35
N ALA A 217 -5.63 -30.85 -17.77
CA ALA A 217 -6.80 -31.69 -18.02
C ALA A 217 -8.11 -30.99 -17.64
N MET A 218 -8.11 -30.24 -16.53
CA MET A 218 -9.30 -29.48 -16.09
C MET A 218 -9.66 -28.32 -17.03
N ARG A 219 -8.70 -27.82 -17.83
CA ARG A 219 -8.96 -26.86 -18.91
C ARG A 219 -9.27 -27.52 -20.26
N GLY A 220 -9.39 -28.84 -20.32
CA GLY A 220 -9.60 -29.58 -21.57
C GLY A 220 -8.41 -29.52 -22.53
N GLY A 221 -7.19 -29.30 -22.03
CA GLY A 221 -5.98 -29.13 -22.84
C GLY A 221 -5.71 -27.69 -23.31
N GLU A 222 -6.59 -26.74 -23.01
CA GLU A 222 -6.41 -25.34 -23.40
C GLU A 222 -5.33 -24.61 -22.58
N ALA A 223 -4.54 -23.78 -23.26
CA ALA A 223 -3.56 -22.92 -22.63
C ALA A 223 -4.23 -21.76 -21.87
N MET A 224 -3.58 -21.26 -20.83
CA MET A 224 -4.05 -20.06 -20.12
C MET A 224 -3.85 -18.82 -21.01
N GLY A 225 -4.85 -17.94 -21.06
CA GLY A 225 -4.74 -16.69 -21.82
C GLY A 225 -3.70 -15.73 -21.25
N SER A 226 -2.96 -15.04 -22.11
CA SER A 226 -2.10 -13.91 -21.75
C SER A 226 -2.94 -12.63 -21.68
N GLY A 227 -3.29 -12.19 -20.47
CA GLY A 227 -3.96 -10.91 -20.25
C GLY A 227 -3.11 -9.73 -20.73
N GLY A 228 -3.75 -8.67 -21.26
CA GLY A 228 -3.07 -7.47 -21.78
C GLY A 228 -3.62 -7.01 -23.14
N ASN A 229 -2.88 -6.12 -23.82
CA ASN A 229 -3.27 -5.57 -25.14
C ASN A 229 -3.39 -6.62 -26.26
N THR A 230 -2.97 -7.86 -26.01
CA THR A 230 -3.07 -9.01 -26.91
C THR A 230 -4.26 -9.94 -26.60
N ALA A 231 -5.04 -9.65 -25.56
CA ALA A 231 -6.24 -10.42 -25.26
C ALA A 231 -7.28 -10.20 -26.38
N PRO A 232 -7.85 -11.27 -26.98
CA PRO A 232 -8.83 -11.12 -28.04
C PRO A 232 -10.04 -10.34 -27.51
N ARG A 233 -10.25 -9.13 -28.04
CA ARG A 233 -11.45 -8.33 -27.75
C ARG A 233 -12.62 -9.03 -28.43
N GLY A 234 -13.44 -9.70 -27.64
CA GLY A 234 -14.57 -10.48 -28.13
C GLY A 234 -15.50 -9.65 -29.01
N SER A 235 -15.61 -10.02 -30.29
CA SER A 235 -16.77 -9.75 -31.11
C SER A 235 -17.91 -10.63 -30.60
N ASN A 236 -18.86 -10.01 -29.89
CA ASN A 236 -20.23 -10.46 -29.62
C ASN A 236 -20.49 -11.97 -29.82
N VAL A 237 -20.00 -12.82 -28.92
CA VAL A 237 -20.33 -14.25 -28.91
C VAL A 237 -21.65 -14.43 -28.17
N LYS A 238 -22.70 -14.72 -28.93
CA LYS A 238 -23.99 -15.16 -28.37
C LYS A 238 -23.78 -16.43 -27.55
N ARG A 239 -24.30 -16.40 -26.32
CA ARG A 239 -24.46 -17.54 -25.41
C ARG A 239 -25.05 -18.76 -26.15
N PRO A 240 -24.40 -19.94 -26.17
CA PRO A 240 -25.05 -21.15 -26.60
C PRO A 240 -25.94 -21.68 -25.46
N THR A 241 -27.18 -22.02 -25.80
CA THR A 241 -28.08 -22.82 -24.97
C THR A 241 -27.78 -24.31 -25.20
N PRO A 242 -28.08 -25.20 -24.23
CA PRO A 242 -27.77 -26.61 -24.38
C PRO A 242 -28.80 -27.28 -25.29
N ARG A 243 -28.35 -28.01 -26.31
CA ARG A 243 -29.18 -29.01 -26.99
C ARG A 243 -28.33 -30.12 -27.60
N ASP A 244 -28.53 -31.28 -27.01
CA ASP A 244 -28.57 -32.65 -27.52
C ASP A 244 -27.77 -33.06 -28.77
N VAL A 245 -26.96 -34.08 -28.50
CA VAL A 245 -26.40 -35.12 -29.38
C VAL A 245 -27.33 -35.56 -30.53
N ASN A 246 -26.80 -35.53 -31.77
CA ASN A 246 -26.70 -36.74 -32.60
C ASN A 246 -25.83 -36.58 -33.86
N SER A 247 -25.17 -37.69 -34.19
CA SER A 247 -24.18 -37.96 -35.25
C SER A 247 -24.67 -37.83 -36.71
N ALA A 248 -23.77 -37.44 -37.63
CA ALA A 248 -23.43 -38.19 -38.86
C ALA A 248 -22.34 -37.50 -39.74
N LYS A 249 -21.20 -38.20 -39.93
CA LYS A 249 -20.51 -38.63 -41.20
C LYS A 249 -21.01 -37.99 -42.54
N THR A 250 -20.25 -37.66 -43.61
CA THR A 250 -18.91 -37.91 -44.20
C THR A 250 -18.79 -36.86 -45.37
N THR A 251 -17.66 -36.39 -45.90
CA THR A 251 -16.88 -37.03 -46.99
C THR A 251 -15.72 -36.13 -47.45
N THR A 252 -14.60 -36.79 -47.71
CA THR A 252 -13.29 -36.43 -48.28
C THR A 252 -13.31 -35.88 -49.72
N ARG A 253 -12.34 -35.02 -50.08
CA ARG A 253 -11.56 -35.20 -51.32
C ARG A 253 -10.19 -34.48 -51.29
N THR A 254 -9.19 -35.26 -51.69
CA THR A 254 -7.74 -35.04 -51.81
C THR A 254 -7.34 -34.33 -53.12
N GLY A 255 -6.16 -33.71 -53.14
CA GLY A 255 -5.44 -33.34 -54.37
C GLY A 255 -4.16 -32.54 -54.11
N ASP A 256 -3.02 -33.19 -54.32
CA ASP A 256 -1.62 -32.76 -54.11
C ASP A 256 -0.98 -32.31 -55.46
N GLY A 257 0.14 -31.57 -55.44
CA GLY A 257 1.07 -31.49 -56.59
C GLY A 257 1.58 -30.12 -57.09
N THR A 258 2.63 -29.60 -56.45
CA THR A 258 3.95 -29.15 -56.99
C THR A 258 4.17 -28.28 -58.26
N GLN A 259 4.97 -27.19 -58.06
CA GLN A 259 6.16 -26.69 -58.84
C GLN A 259 5.99 -26.25 -60.32
N SER A 260 6.75 -25.33 -60.95
CA SER A 260 7.78 -24.33 -60.65
C SER A 260 8.05 -23.49 -61.95
N VAL A 261 8.95 -22.48 -61.84
CA VAL A 261 9.84 -21.84 -62.85
C VAL A 261 9.38 -20.83 -63.94
N GLN A 262 10.03 -19.64 -63.84
CA GLN A 262 10.76 -18.85 -64.87
C GLN A 262 10.08 -17.70 -65.66
N ALA A 263 10.69 -16.50 -65.50
CA ALA A 263 10.66 -15.32 -66.40
C ALA A 263 11.67 -15.51 -67.57
N PRO A 264 11.90 -14.61 -68.58
CA PRO A 264 12.20 -13.15 -68.44
C PRO A 264 11.92 -12.21 -69.69
N ILE A 265 12.39 -10.92 -69.61
CA ILE A 265 13.00 -10.04 -70.67
C ILE A 265 12.29 -8.71 -71.16
N MET A 266 12.92 -7.56 -70.75
CA MET A 266 13.31 -6.25 -71.41
C MET A 266 12.29 -5.30 -72.12
N LYS A 267 12.04 -4.03 -71.69
CA LYS A 267 12.73 -2.68 -71.79
C LYS A 267 12.59 -1.95 -73.18
N PRO A 268 12.72 -0.59 -73.34
CA PRO A 268 12.61 0.62 -72.46
C PRO A 268 12.03 1.92 -73.16
N LEU A 269 12.36 3.13 -72.62
CA LEU A 269 12.28 4.55 -73.12
C LEU A 269 11.05 5.39 -72.66
N ASN A 270 11.10 6.68 -72.25
CA ASN A 270 12.13 7.74 -72.23
C ASN A 270 11.75 8.86 -71.19
N LYS A 271 12.73 9.66 -70.74
CA LYS A 271 12.69 10.74 -69.70
C LYS A 271 12.27 12.13 -70.30
N PRO A 272 11.93 13.18 -69.50
CA PRO A 272 12.97 14.08 -68.97
C PRO A 272 12.75 14.72 -67.58
N MET A 273 13.86 15.21 -66.99
CA MET A 273 14.03 16.08 -65.80
C MET A 273 13.60 17.55 -66.11
N ASN A 274 13.39 18.54 -65.22
CA ASN A 274 13.85 18.83 -63.85
C ASN A 274 13.02 20.03 -63.30
N LYS A 275 12.77 20.13 -61.97
CA LYS A 275 12.91 21.40 -61.20
C LYS A 275 12.69 21.18 -59.70
N ALA A 276 13.65 21.63 -58.90
CA ALA A 276 13.67 21.56 -57.44
C ALA A 276 13.04 22.81 -56.80
N GLN A 277 12.37 22.64 -55.66
CA GLN A 277 12.15 23.66 -54.63
C GLN A 277 12.10 23.01 -53.21
N PRO A 278 12.38 23.77 -52.14
CA PRO A 278 12.92 23.22 -50.89
C PRO A 278 11.91 23.10 -49.72
N PHE A 279 12.22 22.17 -48.81
CA PHE A 279 11.91 22.07 -47.37
C PHE A 279 10.47 22.25 -46.85
N ARG A 280 9.91 21.18 -46.28
CA ARG A 280 9.33 21.17 -44.91
C ARG A 280 9.31 19.74 -44.32
N PRO A 281 9.92 19.48 -43.16
CA PRO A 281 9.87 18.15 -42.54
C PRO A 281 8.50 17.93 -41.89
N GLN A 282 7.84 16.83 -42.25
CA GLN A 282 6.67 16.33 -41.54
C GLN A 282 7.11 15.85 -40.16
N GLN A 283 6.64 16.52 -39.10
CA GLN A 283 6.66 16.00 -37.74
C GLN A 283 5.83 14.72 -37.69
N LYS A 284 6.49 13.57 -37.50
CA LYS A 284 5.84 12.37 -36.99
C LYS A 284 5.48 12.63 -35.52
N THR A 285 4.21 12.82 -35.24
CA THR A 285 3.66 12.76 -33.89
C THR A 285 3.77 11.31 -33.39
N GLY A 286 4.82 11.04 -32.63
CA GLY A 286 4.99 9.79 -31.89
C GLY A 286 3.98 9.72 -30.75
N VAL A 287 2.90 8.96 -30.95
CA VAL A 287 1.97 8.57 -29.89
C VAL A 287 2.36 7.18 -29.41
N ALA A 288 3.49 7.08 -28.71
CA ALA A 288 3.93 5.88 -27.99
C ALA A 288 4.93 6.34 -26.92
N ASN A 289 4.46 6.54 -25.68
CA ASN A 289 5.27 6.51 -24.44
C ASN A 289 4.52 6.92 -23.16
N ARG A 290 3.21 7.22 -23.20
CA ARG A 290 2.49 7.62 -21.97
C ARG A 290 2.48 6.53 -20.89
N GLY A 291 2.38 5.25 -21.26
CA GLY A 291 2.37 4.13 -20.31
C GLY A 291 3.74 3.82 -19.70
N ASP A 292 4.83 3.96 -20.47
CA ASP A 292 6.18 3.79 -19.94
C ASP A 292 6.57 4.97 -19.04
N SER A 293 6.10 6.18 -19.34
CA SER A 293 6.32 7.34 -18.47
C SER A 293 5.70 7.17 -17.08
N GLU A 294 4.49 6.63 -16.99
CA GLU A 294 3.78 6.41 -15.72
C GLU A 294 4.44 5.30 -14.89
N LYS A 295 4.90 4.22 -15.54
CA LYS A 295 5.66 3.15 -14.88
C LYS A 295 7.07 3.58 -14.46
N VAL A 296 7.73 4.42 -15.26
CA VAL A 296 9.02 5.03 -14.90
C VAL A 296 8.84 5.95 -13.71
N GLU A 297 7.75 6.72 -13.64
CA GLU A 297 7.45 7.57 -12.49
C GLU A 297 7.15 6.76 -11.21
N GLU A 298 6.38 5.67 -11.33
CA GLU A 298 6.08 4.75 -10.21
C GLU A 298 7.33 4.02 -9.69
N LEU A 299 8.14 3.45 -10.59
CA LEU A 299 9.41 2.83 -10.22
C LEU A 299 10.38 3.86 -9.62
N SER A 300 10.39 5.09 -10.13
CA SER A 300 11.20 6.17 -9.55
C SER A 300 10.77 6.50 -8.14
N ALA A 301 9.45 6.51 -7.86
CA ALA A 301 8.92 6.71 -6.51
C ALA A 301 9.32 5.59 -5.54
N GLN A 302 9.22 4.32 -5.97
CA GLN A 302 9.66 3.17 -5.16
C GLN A 302 11.16 3.19 -4.88
N VAL A 303 11.98 3.59 -5.85
CA VAL A 303 13.43 3.75 -5.65
C VAL A 303 13.74 4.86 -4.64
N VAL A 304 12.99 5.97 -4.66
CA VAL A 304 13.15 7.04 -3.66
C VAL A 304 12.75 6.55 -2.26
N GLU A 305 11.63 5.83 -2.14
CA GLU A 305 11.16 5.25 -0.88
C GLU A 305 12.18 4.26 -0.29
N LEU A 306 12.65 3.31 -1.11
CA LEU A 306 13.67 2.34 -0.69
C LEU A 306 14.97 3.04 -0.29
N LYS A 307 15.40 4.07 -1.02
CA LYS A 307 16.59 4.86 -0.65
C LYS A 307 16.42 5.56 0.69
N MET A 308 15.25 6.13 0.97
CA MET A 308 14.97 6.76 2.27
C MET A 308 14.90 5.72 3.39
N SER A 309 14.35 4.53 3.12
CA SER A 309 14.36 3.41 4.08
C SER A 309 15.77 2.92 4.35
N ILE A 310 16.62 2.80 3.33
CA ILE A 310 18.03 2.41 3.46
C ILE A 310 18.79 3.46 4.27
N ASP A 311 18.65 4.76 3.96
CA ASP A 311 19.31 5.84 4.72
C ASP A 311 18.88 5.85 6.21
N GLY A 312 17.61 5.54 6.49
CA GLY A 312 17.13 5.34 7.85
C GLY A 312 17.80 4.15 8.54
N LEU A 313 17.82 2.99 7.88
CA LEU A 313 18.43 1.76 8.39
C LEU A 313 19.96 1.89 8.55
N GLU A 314 20.64 2.63 7.67
CA GLU A 314 22.07 2.90 7.77
C GLU A 314 22.39 3.79 8.97
N LYS A 315 21.59 4.82 9.22
CA LYS A 315 21.73 5.64 10.44
C LYS A 315 21.50 4.83 11.71
N GLU A 316 20.53 3.92 11.69
CA GLU A 316 20.29 3.01 12.82
C GLU A 316 21.45 2.03 13.00
N ARG A 317 21.93 1.40 11.92
CA ARG A 317 23.11 0.54 11.93
C ARG A 317 24.30 1.27 12.52
N ASP A 318 24.60 2.47 12.04
CA ASP A 318 25.75 3.26 12.48
C ASP A 318 25.60 3.71 13.93
N PHE A 319 24.38 4.01 14.38
CA PHE A 319 24.09 4.33 15.77
C PHE A 319 24.35 3.14 16.71
N TYR A 320 23.89 1.94 16.36
CA TYR A 320 24.13 0.75 17.17
C TYR A 320 25.60 0.30 17.09
N PHE A 321 26.21 0.36 15.90
CA PHE A 321 27.62 0.07 15.72
C PHE A 321 28.51 1.02 16.54
N GLY A 322 28.22 2.33 16.53
CA GLY A 322 28.93 3.31 17.34
C GLY A 322 28.85 3.00 18.84
N LYS A 323 27.68 2.60 19.36
CA LYS A 323 27.54 2.17 20.76
C LYS A 323 28.36 0.92 21.07
N LEU A 324 28.36 -0.07 20.17
CA LEU A 324 29.15 -1.29 20.35
C LEU A 324 30.65 -0.97 20.31
N ARG A 325 31.08 -0.03 19.46
CA ARG A 325 32.47 0.45 19.40
C ARG A 325 32.87 1.19 20.68
N ASP A 326 32.01 2.05 21.22
CA ASP A 326 32.26 2.73 22.50
C ASP A 326 32.44 1.70 23.63
N ILE A 327 31.59 0.67 23.68
CA ILE A 327 31.70 -0.43 24.65
C ILE A 327 33.00 -1.21 24.45
N GLU A 328 33.39 -1.50 23.21
CA GLU A 328 34.62 -2.21 22.88
C GLU A 328 35.86 -1.44 23.36
N VAL A 329 35.94 -0.12 23.11
CA VAL A 329 37.03 0.73 23.62
C VAL A 329 37.12 0.66 25.14
N ILE A 330 35.98 0.78 25.83
CA ILE A 330 35.93 0.69 27.30
C ILE A 330 36.44 -0.67 27.80
N CYS A 331 36.13 -1.76 27.09
CA CYS A 331 36.59 -3.09 27.45
C CYS A 331 38.10 -3.28 27.23
N GLN A 332 38.63 -2.75 26.12
CA GLN A 332 40.06 -2.82 25.77
C GLN A 332 40.93 -1.97 26.71
N ASP A 333 40.45 -0.80 27.15
CA ASP A 333 41.18 0.06 28.10
C ASP A 333 41.36 -0.61 29.47
N CYS A 334 40.42 -1.49 29.85
CA CYS A 334 40.45 -2.27 31.08
C CYS A 334 41.37 -3.50 31.01
N GLU A 335 41.90 -3.84 29.83
CA GLU A 335 42.76 -5.01 29.59
C GLU A 335 44.20 -4.79 30.06
N ASN A 336 44.60 -3.54 30.34
CA ASN A 336 45.93 -3.18 30.85
C ASN A 336 46.19 -3.60 32.33
N GLY A 337 45.39 -4.52 32.89
CA GLY A 337 45.42 -4.98 34.29
C GLY A 337 44.96 -6.43 34.45
N ASP A 338 44.34 -6.79 35.59
CA ASP A 338 43.70 -8.10 35.83
C ASP A 338 42.18 -7.95 35.56
N PRO A 339 41.71 -8.16 34.31
CA PRO A 339 40.38 -7.74 33.89
C PRO A 339 39.31 -8.63 34.54
N PRO A 340 38.21 -8.05 35.06
CA PRO A 340 37.16 -8.84 35.65
C PRO A 340 36.55 -9.83 34.62
N PRO A 341 36.19 -11.06 35.02
CA PRO A 341 35.72 -12.12 34.10
C PRO A 341 34.49 -11.77 33.24
N ILE A 342 33.79 -10.69 33.59
CA ILE A 342 32.66 -10.16 32.82
C ILE A 342 33.11 -9.49 31.51
N ILE A 343 34.30 -8.89 31.47
CA ILE A 343 34.84 -8.19 30.29
C ILE A 343 35.05 -9.18 29.15
N GLN A 344 35.64 -10.34 29.45
CA GLN A 344 35.82 -11.40 28.45
C GLN A 344 34.49 -11.85 27.84
N LYS A 345 33.45 -12.02 28.66
CA LYS A 345 32.11 -12.40 28.16
C LYS A 345 31.48 -11.33 27.27
N ILE A 346 31.79 -10.05 27.51
CA ILE A 346 31.32 -8.95 26.66
C ILE A 346 32.05 -8.99 25.31
N LEU A 347 33.37 -9.18 25.32
CA LEU A 347 34.16 -9.31 24.09
C LEU A 347 33.74 -10.53 23.26
N ASP A 348 33.47 -11.68 23.89
CA ASP A 348 32.99 -12.88 23.20
C ASP A 348 31.66 -12.63 22.46
N VAL A 349 30.78 -11.78 23.01
CA VAL A 349 29.53 -11.37 22.34
C VAL A 349 29.79 -10.37 21.21
N LEU A 350 30.72 -9.43 21.39
CA LEU A 350 31.06 -8.43 20.38
C LEU A 350 31.76 -9.03 19.16
N TYR A 351 32.57 -10.07 19.36
CA TYR A 351 33.30 -10.77 18.30
C TYR A 351 32.63 -12.06 17.81
N ALA A 352 31.46 -12.40 18.34
CA ALA A 352 30.68 -13.53 17.83
C ALA A 352 30.29 -13.27 16.37
N THR A 353 30.73 -14.14 15.46
CA THR A 353 30.33 -14.11 14.05
C THR A 353 29.26 -15.17 13.80
N GLU A 354 28.18 -14.77 13.11
CA GLU A 354 27.22 -15.72 12.53
C GLU A 354 27.74 -16.15 11.15
N ASP A 355 27.63 -17.43 10.84
CA ASP A 355 28.23 -18.09 9.66
C ASP A 355 27.80 -17.35 8.36
N GLY A 356 28.73 -16.59 7.76
CA GLY A 356 28.50 -15.80 6.54
C GLY A 356 28.59 -14.27 6.69
N PHE A 357 28.86 -13.73 7.88
CA PHE A 357 29.08 -12.28 8.11
C PHE A 357 30.55 -11.87 8.32
N ALA A 358 31.49 -12.80 8.18
CA ALA A 358 32.91 -12.46 8.16
C ALA A 358 33.26 -11.69 6.88
N PRO A 359 33.92 -10.51 6.97
CA PRO A 359 34.60 -9.94 5.81
C PRO A 359 35.52 -11.01 5.20
N PRO A 360 35.59 -11.17 3.87
CA PRO A 360 36.67 -11.93 3.26
C PRO A 360 37.96 -11.37 3.83
N GLU A 361 38.80 -12.24 4.42
CA GLU A 361 40.11 -11.87 4.94
C GLU A 361 40.77 -10.95 3.90
N GLU A 362 41.07 -9.71 4.32
CA GLU A 362 41.92 -8.83 3.54
C GLU A 362 43.20 -9.63 3.29
N LEU A 363 43.42 -10.02 2.03
CA LEU A 363 44.71 -10.45 1.54
C LEU A 363 45.66 -9.27 1.77
N GLU A 364 46.27 -9.25 2.95
CA GLU A 364 47.46 -8.47 3.25
C GLU A 364 48.44 -8.68 2.10
N GLY A 365 48.87 -7.56 1.52
CA GLY A 365 49.85 -7.58 0.46
C GLY A 365 51.15 -8.22 0.94
N ASP A 366 51.64 -9.19 0.18
CA ASP A 366 53.08 -9.35 -0.01
C ASP A 366 53.43 -8.76 -1.37
N GLY A 367 54.46 -7.91 -1.36
CA GLY A 367 54.83 -7.07 -2.48
C GLY A 367 55.46 -7.85 -3.61
N LEU A 368 55.40 -7.27 -4.79
CA LEU A 368 56.50 -7.18 -5.75
C LEU A 368 56.08 -6.11 -6.75
N ALA A 369 56.57 -4.89 -6.54
CA ALA A 369 56.76 -3.96 -7.65
C ALA A 369 57.79 -4.59 -8.59
N PRO A 370 57.50 -4.79 -9.89
CA PRO A 370 58.56 -4.95 -10.86
C PRO A 370 59.05 -3.55 -11.22
N ASP A 371 60.33 -3.34 -10.95
CA ASP A 371 61.12 -2.16 -11.29
C ASP A 371 60.88 -1.65 -12.72
N ASP A 372 60.91 -0.32 -12.84
CA ASP A 372 61.18 0.37 -14.09
C ASP A 372 62.56 -0.05 -14.63
N GLU A 373 62.60 -0.75 -15.75
CA GLU A 373 63.77 -0.73 -16.65
C GLU A 373 63.32 -0.19 -18.02
N GLU A 374 63.64 1.09 -18.26
CA GLU A 374 63.90 1.62 -19.58
C GLU A 374 65.11 0.89 -20.19
N GLU A 375 65.01 0.33 -21.41
CA GLU A 375 65.96 0.64 -22.49
C GLU A 375 65.62 -0.04 -23.84
N TYR A 376 65.79 0.81 -24.88
CA TYR A 376 65.93 0.60 -26.33
C TYR A 376 64.74 0.27 -27.23
#